data_AF-A0A1E7K1D3-F1
#
_entry.id   AF-A0A1E7K1D3-F1
#
_cell.length_a   1.000
_cell.length_b   1.000
_cell.length_c   1.000
_cell.angle_alpha   90.00
_cell.angle_beta   90.00
_cell.angle_gamma   90.00
#
_symmetry.space_group_name_H-M   'P 1'
#
loop_
_entity.id
_entity.type
_entity.pdbx_description
1 polymer ?
#
loop_
_entity_poly.entity_id
_entity_poly.type
_entity_poly.pdbx_seq_one_letter_code
_entity_poly.pdbx_strand_id
1 'polypeptide(L)'
;MTHDVPLPPRTGLPTSDERLRAALRYAQGGAEQPGAPFGPPGRAMITGLAALALHCFAAAPSLLDLDRIDVLVPELGEPLGPGTRVPLPSGCAYTSAHLVRTRIVPEPEEITGLPVAPVPRALADAVAQSADAEEVRGLLTEAVRGGHCEPQPVVRELTRARLLGLPHVADAVESLLAEGRALTEGLLYGMVFGQGLPDPCWNVELRVPGGPHLGAVDAYWPDQAVAVEIDARSPRAGAEAAWDACTHKRESLEQFGVTVLHVTPEKLREAPAQQAAVVRTALMAAAEQPPAEYVAVLPR
;
A
#
# COMPACT_ATOMS: atom_id res chain seq x y z
N MET A 1 -30.85 -31.77 -32.85
CA MET A 1 -29.47 -31.63 -33.35
C MET A 1 -29.24 -30.16 -33.68
N THR A 2 -28.79 -29.38 -32.71
CA THR A 2 -28.37 -27.99 -32.91
C THR A 2 -26.95 -28.04 -33.46
N HIS A 3 -26.79 -27.71 -34.74
CA HIS A 3 -25.49 -27.53 -35.35
C HIS A 3 -24.84 -26.29 -34.72
N ASP A 4 -23.83 -26.55 -33.88
CA ASP A 4 -22.89 -25.52 -33.44
C ASP A 4 -22.02 -25.18 -34.64
N VAL A 5 -22.29 -24.04 -35.27
CA VAL A 5 -21.50 -23.54 -36.40
C VAL A 5 -20.23 -22.95 -35.81
N PRO A 6 -19.03 -23.50 -36.10
CA PRO A 6 -17.79 -22.93 -35.60
C PRO A 6 -17.65 -21.51 -36.14
N LEU A 7 -17.56 -20.53 -35.23
CA LEU A 7 -17.24 -19.16 -35.60
C LEU A 7 -15.90 -19.15 -36.38
N PRO A 8 -15.79 -18.37 -37.47
CA PRO A 8 -14.56 -18.29 -38.23
C PRO A 8 -13.41 -17.78 -37.35
N PRO A 9 -12.16 -18.22 -37.60
CA PRO A 9 -11.00 -17.73 -36.85
C PRO A 9 -10.89 -16.21 -37.04
N ARG A 10 -10.82 -15.45 -35.94
CA ARG A 10 -10.64 -14.00 -35.96
C ARG A 10 -9.28 -13.69 -36.59
N THR A 11 -9.28 -13.02 -37.75
CA THR A 11 -8.07 -12.63 -38.50
C THR A 11 -7.55 -11.24 -38.13
N GLY A 12 -7.90 -10.72 -36.95
CA GLY A 12 -7.45 -9.42 -36.45
C GLY A 12 -6.27 -9.53 -35.48
N LEU A 13 -5.58 -8.41 -35.22
CA LEU A 13 -4.67 -8.31 -34.07
C LEU A 13 -5.49 -8.60 -32.80
N PRO A 14 -5.05 -9.52 -31.93
CA PRO A 14 -5.78 -9.87 -30.73
C PRO A 14 -5.88 -8.70 -29.77
N THR A 15 -7.03 -8.66 -29.12
CA THR A 15 -7.38 -7.66 -28.13
C THR A 15 -6.55 -7.84 -26.85
N SER A 16 -6.50 -6.82 -26.00
CA SER A 16 -5.85 -6.91 -24.69
C SER A 16 -6.41 -8.06 -23.83
N ASP A 17 -7.72 -8.26 -23.84
CA ASP A 17 -8.39 -9.38 -23.13
C ASP A 17 -7.94 -10.75 -23.67
N GLU A 18 -7.88 -10.91 -24.99
CA GLU A 18 -7.42 -12.16 -25.62
C GLU A 18 -5.97 -12.49 -25.23
N ARG A 19 -5.09 -11.48 -25.18
CA ARG A 19 -3.69 -11.62 -24.77
C ARG A 19 -3.56 -12.00 -23.29
N LEU A 20 -4.29 -11.32 -22.40
CA LEU A 20 -4.28 -11.60 -20.96
C LEU A 20 -4.80 -13.02 -20.65
N ARG A 21 -5.91 -13.42 -21.27
CA ARG A 21 -6.45 -14.79 -21.11
C ARG A 21 -5.51 -15.85 -21.67
N ALA A 22 -4.83 -15.57 -22.78
CA ALA A 22 -3.83 -16.48 -23.33
C ALA A 22 -2.65 -16.66 -22.37
N ALA A 23 -2.16 -15.58 -21.76
CA ALA A 23 -1.09 -15.63 -20.77
C ALA A 23 -1.47 -16.45 -19.53
N LEU A 24 -2.68 -16.25 -19.00
CA LEU A 24 -3.19 -17.04 -17.87
C LEU A 24 -3.33 -18.53 -18.21
N ARG A 25 -3.91 -18.86 -19.37
CA ARG A 25 -4.04 -20.26 -19.83
C ARG A 25 -2.67 -20.92 -20.03
N TYR A 26 -1.71 -20.17 -20.57
CA TYR A 26 -0.34 -20.65 -20.73
C TYR A 26 0.31 -20.96 -19.37
N ALA A 27 0.18 -20.05 -18.40
CA ALA A 27 0.71 -20.23 -17.05
C ALA A 27 0.08 -21.44 -16.33
N GLN A 28 -1.22 -21.69 -16.54
CA GLN A 28 -1.92 -22.86 -16.00
C GLN A 28 -1.44 -24.17 -16.66
N GLY A 29 -1.29 -24.19 -17.98
CA GLY A 29 -0.78 -25.37 -18.70
C GLY A 29 0.69 -25.70 -18.42
N GLY A 30 1.50 -24.71 -18.02
CA GLY A 30 2.88 -24.92 -17.57
C GLY A 30 2.99 -25.37 -16.10
N ALA A 31 1.96 -25.15 -15.29
CA ALA A 31 1.90 -25.57 -13.89
C ALA A 31 1.47 -27.05 -13.72
N GLU A 32 0.79 -27.63 -14.72
CA GLU A 32 0.47 -29.06 -14.79
C GLU A 32 1.68 -29.86 -15.31
N GLN A 33 2.72 -30.02 -14.49
CA GLN A 33 3.73 -31.05 -14.77
C GLN A 33 3.14 -32.45 -14.50
N PRO A 34 3.35 -33.44 -15.40
CA PRO A 34 2.88 -34.81 -15.15
C PRO A 34 3.60 -35.41 -13.94
N GLY A 35 2.88 -35.62 -12.83
CA GLY A 35 3.37 -36.31 -11.64
C GLY A 35 3.38 -35.50 -10.33
N ALA A 36 3.03 -34.21 -10.35
CA ALA A 36 2.89 -33.44 -9.12
C ALA A 36 1.56 -33.79 -8.40
N PRO A 37 1.55 -33.98 -7.06
CA PRO A 37 0.32 -34.22 -6.32
C PRO A 37 -0.63 -33.02 -6.49
N PHE A 38 -1.92 -33.31 -6.70
CA PHE A 38 -3.00 -32.32 -6.79
C PHE A 38 -3.04 -31.45 -5.53
N GLY A 39 -2.35 -30.31 -5.56
CA GLY A 39 -2.61 -29.19 -4.67
C GLY A 39 -3.83 -28.41 -5.17
N PRO A 40 -4.49 -27.60 -4.30
CA PRO A 40 -5.51 -26.66 -4.77
C PRO A 40 -4.91 -25.80 -5.90
N PRO A 41 -5.68 -25.46 -6.95
CA PRO A 41 -5.15 -24.69 -8.08
C PRO A 41 -4.61 -23.37 -7.53
N GLY A 42 -3.28 -23.26 -7.46
CA GLY A 42 -2.63 -22.01 -7.14
C GLY A 42 -2.89 -21.09 -8.33
N ARG A 43 -3.93 -20.26 -8.20
CA ARG A 43 -4.49 -19.50 -9.32
C ARG A 43 -3.43 -18.54 -9.85
N ALA A 44 -2.91 -18.86 -11.03
CA ALA A 44 -2.14 -17.92 -11.82
C ALA A 44 -2.92 -16.61 -11.93
N MET A 45 -2.25 -15.48 -11.73
CA MET A 45 -2.87 -14.16 -11.77
C MET A 45 -1.98 -13.16 -12.51
N ILE A 46 -2.59 -12.17 -13.15
CA ILE A 46 -1.86 -11.09 -13.82
C ILE A 46 -1.16 -10.24 -12.77
N THR A 47 0.10 -9.87 -13.00
CA THR A 47 0.89 -9.00 -12.10
C THR A 47 1.67 -7.95 -12.89
N GLY A 48 2.50 -7.15 -12.19
CA GLY A 48 3.35 -6.14 -12.80
C GLY A 48 2.56 -5.01 -13.48
N LEU A 49 3.14 -4.42 -14.53
CA LEU A 49 2.54 -3.29 -15.25
C LEU A 49 1.17 -3.61 -15.85
N ALA A 50 0.93 -4.85 -16.28
CA ALA A 50 -0.38 -5.27 -16.78
C ALA A 50 -1.46 -5.23 -15.69
N ALA A 51 -1.12 -5.65 -14.46
CA ALA A 51 -2.03 -5.54 -13.33
C ALA A 51 -2.26 -4.08 -12.92
N LEU A 52 -1.22 -3.25 -12.91
CA LEU A 52 -1.37 -1.81 -12.60
C LEU A 52 -2.26 -1.10 -13.62
N ALA A 53 -2.16 -1.42 -14.91
CA ALA A 53 -3.07 -0.90 -15.92
C ALA A 53 -4.52 -1.36 -15.70
N LEU A 54 -4.75 -2.61 -15.25
CA LEU A 54 -6.09 -3.11 -14.87
C LEU A 54 -6.63 -2.41 -13.61
N HIS A 55 -5.75 -1.99 -12.70
CA HIS A 55 -6.05 -1.13 -11.55
C HIS A 55 -6.19 0.36 -11.90
N CYS A 56 -6.16 0.69 -13.20
CA CYS A 56 -6.31 2.04 -13.74
C CYS A 56 -5.18 3.03 -13.36
N PHE A 57 -3.95 2.55 -13.15
CA PHE A 57 -2.79 3.43 -12.98
C PHE A 57 -2.53 4.22 -14.27
N ALA A 58 -2.47 5.54 -14.16
CA ALA A 58 -2.12 6.45 -15.25
C ALA A 58 -0.65 6.38 -15.62
N ALA A 59 0.26 6.12 -14.66
CA ALA A 59 1.67 5.89 -14.93
C ALA A 59 1.96 4.52 -15.56
N ALA A 60 1.01 3.58 -15.53
CA ALA A 60 1.17 2.30 -16.20
C ALA A 60 0.91 2.44 -17.72
N PRO A 61 1.71 1.79 -18.58
CA PRO A 61 1.46 1.78 -20.01
C PRO A 61 0.13 1.09 -20.34
N SER A 62 -0.45 1.41 -21.50
CA SER A 62 -1.64 0.72 -21.99
C SER A 62 -1.35 -0.78 -22.20
N LEU A 63 -2.35 -1.62 -21.93
CA LEU A 63 -2.23 -3.07 -22.11
C LEU A 63 -1.83 -3.47 -23.54
N LEU A 64 -2.15 -2.63 -24.53
CA LEU A 64 -1.76 -2.89 -25.92
C LEU A 64 -0.28 -2.61 -26.17
N ASP A 65 0.32 -1.67 -25.43
CA ASP A 65 1.71 -1.23 -25.59
C ASP A 65 2.72 -2.12 -24.84
N LEU A 66 2.24 -3.03 -24.00
CA LEU A 66 3.08 -3.97 -23.28
C LEU A 66 3.63 -5.05 -24.22
N ASP A 67 4.95 -5.24 -24.30
CA ASP A 67 5.54 -6.35 -25.09
C ASP A 67 5.40 -7.73 -24.41
N ARG A 68 5.20 -7.72 -23.08
CA ARG A 68 5.07 -8.92 -22.25
C ARG A 68 3.98 -8.78 -21.21
N ILE A 69 3.40 -9.91 -20.81
CA ILE A 69 2.44 -10.00 -19.73
C ILE A 69 3.07 -10.83 -18.61
N ASP A 70 3.23 -10.21 -17.44
CA ASP A 70 3.70 -10.88 -16.24
C ASP A 70 2.56 -11.65 -15.58
N VAL A 71 2.79 -12.93 -15.31
CA VAL A 71 1.82 -13.81 -14.65
C VAL A 71 2.47 -14.37 -13.39
N LEU A 72 1.89 -14.03 -12.25
CA LEU A 72 2.28 -14.54 -10.95
C LEU A 72 1.76 -15.97 -10.80
N VAL A 73 2.67 -16.90 -10.50
CA VAL A 73 2.37 -18.31 -10.27
C VAL A 73 3.02 -18.80 -8.98
N PRO A 74 2.45 -19.80 -8.30
CA PRO A 74 3.10 -20.45 -7.17
C PRO A 74 4.43 -21.10 -7.60
N GLU A 75 5.44 -21.02 -6.73
CA GLU A 75 6.66 -21.82 -6.85
C GLU A 75 6.36 -23.28 -6.46
N LEU A 76 6.16 -24.17 -7.44
CA LEU A 76 6.14 -25.62 -7.23
C LEU A 76 7.61 -26.10 -7.15
N GLY A 77 7.93 -26.99 -6.21
CA GLY A 77 9.29 -27.27 -5.71
C GLY A 77 10.46 -27.53 -6.69
N GLU A 78 11.66 -27.45 -6.10
CA GLU A 78 13.05 -27.35 -6.60
C GLU A 78 13.35 -26.22 -7.63
N PRO A 79 14.27 -25.29 -7.30
CA PRO A 79 14.44 -24.04 -8.02
C PRO A 79 15.21 -24.22 -9.33
N LEU A 80 14.52 -24.21 -10.46
CA LEU A 80 15.14 -23.94 -11.77
C LEU A 80 14.94 -22.48 -12.18
N GLY A 81 15.91 -21.66 -11.78
CA GLY A 81 16.28 -20.40 -12.43
C GLY A 81 15.29 -19.22 -12.34
N PRO A 82 15.75 -18.01 -12.70
CA PRO A 82 14.90 -16.82 -12.81
C PRO A 82 13.81 -17.00 -13.88
N GLY A 83 12.73 -16.23 -13.77
CA GLY A 83 11.50 -16.32 -14.57
C GLY A 83 11.73 -16.63 -16.04
N THR A 84 11.04 -17.68 -16.53
CA THR A 84 11.13 -18.09 -17.93
C THR A 84 10.17 -17.24 -18.75
N ARG A 85 10.72 -16.50 -19.73
CA ARG A 85 9.91 -15.85 -20.77
C ARG A 85 9.59 -16.88 -21.84
N VAL A 86 8.32 -17.00 -22.21
CA VAL A 86 7.91 -17.94 -23.25
C VAL A 86 7.00 -17.26 -24.25
N PRO A 87 7.20 -17.49 -25.57
CA PRO A 87 6.28 -17.03 -26.59
C PRO A 87 4.87 -17.59 -26.35
N LEU A 88 3.85 -16.75 -26.54
CA LEU A 88 2.46 -17.19 -26.49
C LEU A 88 2.09 -17.98 -27.78
N PRO A 89 1.00 -18.78 -27.75
CA PRO A 89 0.52 -19.51 -28.92
C PRO A 89 0.34 -18.60 -30.15
N SER A 90 0.32 -19.17 -31.37
CA SER A 90 0.34 -18.42 -32.65
C SER A 90 -0.72 -17.32 -32.80
N GLY A 91 -1.84 -17.42 -32.07
CA GLY A 91 -2.87 -16.37 -31.99
C GLY A 91 -2.50 -15.16 -31.11
N CYS A 92 -1.32 -15.10 -30.51
CA CYS A 92 -0.80 -14.02 -29.66
C CYS A 92 0.70 -13.78 -29.92
N ALA A 93 1.20 -14.12 -31.11
CA ALA A 93 2.63 -14.22 -31.44
C ALA A 93 3.46 -12.93 -31.28
N TYR A 94 2.81 -11.78 -31.05
CA TYR A 94 3.44 -10.47 -30.82
C TYR A 94 3.55 -10.14 -29.31
N THR A 95 3.33 -11.10 -28.42
CA THR A 95 3.48 -10.92 -26.96
C THR A 95 4.04 -12.18 -26.33
N SER A 96 4.85 -12.00 -25.29
CA SER A 96 5.35 -13.11 -24.46
C SER A 96 4.70 -13.13 -23.09
N ALA A 97 4.51 -14.33 -22.53
CA ALA A 97 4.19 -14.48 -21.11
C ALA A 97 5.49 -14.63 -20.32
N HIS A 98 5.59 -13.92 -19.20
CA HIS A 98 6.70 -14.04 -18.27
C HIS A 98 6.17 -14.53 -16.92
N LEU A 99 6.67 -15.69 -16.49
CA LEU A 99 6.21 -16.32 -15.25
C LEU A 99 7.00 -15.77 -14.06
N VAL A 100 6.30 -15.03 -13.20
CA VAL A 100 6.83 -14.56 -11.91
C VAL A 100 6.46 -15.60 -10.86
N ARG A 101 7.47 -16.22 -10.23
CA ARG A 101 7.23 -17.27 -9.22
C ARG A 101 7.25 -16.69 -7.81
N THR A 102 6.32 -17.11 -6.97
CA THR A 102 6.28 -16.72 -5.56
C THR A 102 5.93 -17.90 -4.66
N ARG A 103 6.50 -17.92 -3.45
CA ARG A 103 6.14 -18.88 -2.39
C ARG A 103 4.89 -18.46 -1.63
N ILE A 104 4.67 -17.15 -1.53
CA ILE A 104 3.52 -16.56 -0.85
C ILE A 104 2.65 -15.98 -1.96
N VAL A 105 1.57 -16.69 -2.28
CA VAL A 105 0.60 -16.26 -3.29
C VAL A 105 -0.44 -15.40 -2.56
N PRO A 106 -0.61 -14.11 -2.93
CA PRO A 106 -1.65 -13.27 -2.35
C PRO A 106 -3.05 -13.76 -2.80
N GLU A 107 -4.09 -13.31 -2.11
CA GLU A 107 -5.46 -13.49 -2.61
C GLU A 107 -5.65 -12.62 -3.87
N PRO A 108 -6.14 -13.19 -4.99
CA PRO A 108 -6.35 -12.44 -6.21
C PRO A 108 -7.58 -11.53 -6.10
N GLU A 109 -7.50 -10.35 -6.72
CA GLU A 109 -8.63 -9.47 -6.97
C GLU A 109 -9.22 -9.78 -8.34
N GLU A 110 -10.55 -9.90 -8.43
CA GLU A 110 -11.24 -10.15 -9.71
C GLU A 110 -11.56 -8.82 -10.41
N ILE A 111 -10.81 -8.52 -11.48
CA ILE A 111 -11.02 -7.32 -12.30
C ILE A 111 -11.42 -7.75 -13.71
N THR A 112 -12.60 -7.33 -14.18
CA THR A 112 -13.13 -7.70 -15.50
C THR A 112 -13.18 -9.22 -15.76
N GLY A 113 -13.31 -10.03 -14.70
CA GLY A 113 -13.30 -11.50 -14.76
C GLY A 113 -11.91 -12.13 -14.91
N LEU A 114 -10.84 -11.37 -14.69
CA LEU A 114 -9.46 -11.84 -14.65
C LEU A 114 -8.96 -11.86 -13.19
N PRO A 115 -8.21 -12.90 -12.77
CA PRO A 115 -7.48 -12.87 -11.51
C PRO A 115 -6.28 -11.92 -11.63
N VAL A 116 -6.27 -10.87 -10.82
CA VAL A 116 -5.23 -9.83 -10.81
C VAL A 116 -4.59 -9.79 -9.43
N ALA A 117 -3.27 -9.64 -9.39
CA ALA A 117 -2.55 -9.44 -8.14
C ALA A 117 -3.00 -8.13 -7.46
N PRO A 118 -3.08 -8.09 -6.12
CA PRO A 118 -3.36 -6.86 -5.42
C PRO A 118 -2.27 -5.83 -5.68
N VAL A 119 -2.64 -4.54 -5.66
CA VAL A 119 -1.75 -3.42 -6.04
C VAL A 119 -0.36 -3.49 -5.40
N PRO A 120 -0.19 -3.78 -4.09
CA PRO A 120 1.13 -3.89 -3.49
C PRO A 120 2.04 -4.95 -4.15
N ARG A 121 1.46 -6.10 -4.53
CA ARG A 121 2.19 -7.16 -5.20
C ARG A 121 2.52 -6.78 -6.64
N ALA A 122 1.54 -6.24 -7.36
CA ALA A 122 1.72 -5.77 -8.72
C ALA A 122 2.82 -4.71 -8.84
N LEU A 123 2.87 -3.76 -7.89
CA LEU A 123 3.94 -2.77 -7.78
C LEU A 123 5.31 -3.42 -7.58
N ALA A 124 5.44 -4.36 -6.64
CA ALA A 124 6.73 -5.02 -6.41
C ALA A 124 7.22 -5.78 -7.65
N ASP A 125 6.32 -6.47 -8.36
CA ASP A 125 6.68 -7.20 -9.58
C ASP A 125 7.00 -6.26 -10.77
N ALA A 126 6.39 -5.07 -10.83
CA ALA A 126 6.72 -4.02 -11.80
C ALA A 126 8.07 -3.35 -11.50
N VAL A 127 8.28 -2.92 -10.25
CA VAL A 127 9.52 -2.27 -9.78
C VAL A 127 10.72 -3.20 -9.92
N ALA A 128 10.55 -4.52 -9.68
CA ALA A 128 11.60 -5.50 -9.89
C ALA A 128 12.15 -5.53 -11.33
N GLN A 129 11.40 -4.99 -12.30
CA GLN A 129 11.73 -5.03 -13.72
C GLN A 129 12.05 -3.64 -14.31
N SER A 130 11.88 -2.57 -13.54
CA SER A 130 12.26 -1.22 -13.96
C SER A 130 13.63 -0.86 -13.39
N ALA A 131 14.45 -0.21 -14.22
CA ALA A 131 15.72 0.39 -13.82
C ALA A 131 15.61 1.93 -13.75
N ASP A 132 14.44 2.48 -14.09
CA ASP A 132 14.21 3.92 -14.13
C ASP A 132 13.67 4.40 -12.78
N ALA A 133 14.48 5.19 -12.08
CA ALA A 133 14.14 5.75 -10.78
C ALA A 133 12.90 6.67 -10.83
N GLU A 134 12.71 7.39 -11.94
CA GLU A 134 11.58 8.31 -12.11
C GLU A 134 10.27 7.52 -12.28
N GLU A 135 10.30 6.45 -13.07
CA GLU A 135 9.16 5.54 -13.25
C GLU A 135 8.78 4.87 -11.93
N VAL A 136 9.76 4.32 -11.20
CA VAL A 136 9.53 3.70 -9.89
C VAL A 136 8.92 4.69 -8.90
N ARG A 137 9.46 5.91 -8.81
CA ARG A 137 8.92 6.95 -7.93
C ARG A 137 7.50 7.37 -8.32
N GLY A 138 7.24 7.50 -9.63
CA GLY A 138 5.92 7.83 -10.17
C GLY A 138 4.87 6.78 -9.77
N LEU A 139 5.15 5.50 -10.04
CA LEU A 139 4.26 4.39 -9.70
C LEU A 139 3.96 4.30 -8.20
N LEU A 140 5.00 4.40 -7.36
CA LEU A 140 4.83 4.34 -5.91
C LEU A 140 4.03 5.54 -5.38
N THR A 141 4.32 6.75 -5.83
CA THR A 141 3.60 7.95 -5.41
C THR A 141 2.12 7.89 -5.83
N GLU A 142 1.84 7.47 -7.07
CA GLU A 142 0.49 7.32 -7.58
C GLU A 142 -0.32 6.30 -6.77
N ALA A 143 0.30 5.18 -6.37
CA ALA A 143 -0.39 4.13 -5.61
C ALA A 143 -1.07 4.66 -4.33
N VAL A 144 -0.43 5.64 -3.68
CA VAL A 144 -0.94 6.22 -2.44
C VAL A 144 -1.83 7.43 -2.73
N ARG A 145 -1.40 8.34 -3.60
CA ARG A 145 -2.18 9.56 -3.93
C ARG A 145 -3.49 9.24 -4.66
N GLY A 146 -3.50 8.23 -5.51
CA GLY A 146 -4.69 7.72 -6.19
C GLY A 146 -5.59 6.86 -5.30
N GLY A 147 -5.18 6.58 -4.05
CA GLY A 147 -5.95 5.78 -3.11
C GLY A 147 -6.01 4.27 -3.42
N HIS A 148 -5.07 3.77 -4.24
CA HIS A 148 -5.04 2.36 -4.65
C HIS A 148 -4.60 1.43 -3.52
N CYS A 149 -3.69 1.88 -2.64
CA CYS A 149 -3.30 1.12 -1.45
C CYS A 149 -2.63 1.99 -0.39
N GLU A 150 -2.54 1.47 0.84
CA GLU A 150 -1.72 2.09 1.88
C GLU A 150 -0.22 1.84 1.65
N PRO A 151 0.67 2.74 2.13
CA PRO A 151 2.13 2.58 1.94
C PRO A 151 2.70 1.27 2.50
N GLN A 152 2.21 0.85 3.68
CA GLN A 152 2.81 -0.25 4.44
C GLN A 152 2.71 -1.62 3.72
N PRO A 153 1.57 -2.02 3.15
CA PRO A 153 1.50 -3.19 2.26
C PRO A 153 2.54 -3.20 1.13
N VAL A 154 2.80 -2.04 0.49
CA VAL A 154 3.77 -1.94 -0.59
C VAL A 154 5.19 -2.16 -0.08
N VAL A 155 5.57 -1.51 1.02
CA VAL A 155 6.88 -1.70 1.67
C VAL A 155 7.10 -3.17 2.03
N ARG A 156 6.08 -3.88 2.50
CA ARG A 156 6.19 -5.32 2.80
C ARG A 156 6.48 -6.16 1.56
N GLU A 157 5.80 -5.91 0.45
CA GLU A 157 6.05 -6.63 -0.80
C GLU A 157 7.43 -6.31 -1.38
N LEU A 158 7.87 -5.04 -1.36
CA LEU A 158 9.22 -4.65 -1.76
C LEU A 158 10.30 -5.29 -0.87
N THR A 159 10.03 -5.43 0.43
CA THR A 159 10.92 -6.13 1.38
C THR A 159 10.99 -7.62 1.06
N ARG A 160 9.85 -8.27 0.81
CA ARG A 160 9.77 -9.69 0.42
C ARG A 160 10.51 -9.96 -0.89
N ALA A 161 10.42 -9.04 -1.84
CA ALA A 161 11.14 -9.08 -3.11
C ALA A 161 12.62 -8.68 -3.01
N ARG A 162 13.09 -8.27 -1.81
CA ARG A 162 14.47 -7.80 -1.55
C ARG A 162 14.89 -6.60 -2.41
N LEU A 163 13.94 -5.73 -2.74
CA LEU A 163 14.17 -4.57 -3.60
C LEU A 163 14.68 -3.35 -2.83
N LEU A 164 14.49 -3.30 -1.51
CA LEU A 164 14.93 -2.18 -0.67
C LEU A 164 16.45 -2.02 -0.58
N GLY A 165 17.23 -2.99 -1.06
CA GLY A 165 18.68 -2.85 -1.21
C GLY A 165 19.10 -1.98 -2.40
N LEU A 166 18.17 -1.66 -3.31
CA LEU A 166 18.41 -0.80 -4.46
C LEU A 166 18.21 0.67 -4.04
N PRO A 167 19.21 1.55 -4.17
CA PRO A 167 19.11 2.93 -3.69
C PRO A 167 17.90 3.71 -4.24
N HIS A 168 17.65 3.62 -5.55
CA HIS A 168 16.52 4.29 -6.19
C HIS A 168 15.14 3.79 -5.70
N VAL A 169 15.05 2.53 -5.25
CA VAL A 169 13.82 1.99 -4.65
C VAL A 169 13.68 2.47 -3.21
N ALA A 170 14.78 2.51 -2.44
CA ALA A 170 14.77 3.02 -1.08
C ALA A 170 14.32 4.51 -1.03
N ASP A 171 14.90 5.35 -1.90
CA ASP A 171 14.55 6.77 -2.02
C ASP A 171 13.06 6.96 -2.40
N ALA A 172 12.57 6.13 -3.32
CA ALA A 172 11.17 6.17 -3.74
C ALA A 172 10.21 5.70 -2.62
N VAL A 173 10.64 4.77 -1.76
CA VAL A 173 9.89 4.34 -0.58
C VAL A 173 9.83 5.44 0.48
N GLU A 174 10.90 6.20 0.69
CA GLU A 174 10.85 7.37 1.58
C GLU A 174 9.81 8.38 1.09
N SER A 175 9.77 8.64 -0.22
CA SER A 175 8.77 9.52 -0.85
C SER A 175 7.34 8.98 -0.67
N LEU A 176 7.14 7.67 -0.89
CA LEU A 176 5.87 6.96 -0.67
C LEU A 176 5.36 7.12 0.77
N LEU A 177 6.25 6.94 1.76
CA LEU A 177 5.91 7.05 3.18
C LEU A 177 5.57 8.50 3.56
N ALA A 178 6.32 9.47 3.03
CA ALA A 178 6.03 10.89 3.21
C ALA A 178 4.67 11.28 2.62
N GLU A 179 4.33 10.80 1.42
CA GLU A 179 3.03 11.04 0.81
C GLU A 179 1.88 10.44 1.64
N GLY A 180 2.05 9.19 2.12
CA GLY A 180 1.06 8.56 3.00
C GLY A 180 0.86 9.30 4.32
N ARG A 181 1.94 9.87 4.87
CA ARG A 181 1.87 10.74 6.05
C ARG A 181 1.08 12.01 5.74
N ALA A 182 1.40 12.71 4.66
CA ALA A 182 0.72 13.94 4.25
C ALA A 182 -0.79 13.73 4.01
N LEU A 183 -1.18 12.62 3.37
CA LEU A 183 -2.61 12.28 3.20
C LEU A 183 -3.31 12.06 4.54
N THR A 184 -2.66 11.37 5.47
CA THR A 184 -3.25 11.10 6.78
C THR A 184 -3.38 12.38 7.61
N GLU A 185 -2.38 13.27 7.54
CA GLU A 185 -2.46 14.61 8.13
C GLU A 185 -3.60 15.42 7.51
N GLY A 186 -3.79 15.35 6.20
CA GLY A 186 -4.93 15.96 5.51
C GLY A 186 -6.28 15.42 5.98
N LEU A 187 -6.40 14.12 6.25
CA LEU A 187 -7.60 13.52 6.83
C LEU A 187 -7.86 14.04 8.25
N LEU A 188 -6.81 14.16 9.08
CA LEU A 188 -6.92 14.72 10.42
C LEU A 188 -7.36 16.19 10.37
N TYR A 189 -6.77 16.99 9.48
CA TYR A 189 -7.17 18.37 9.23
C TYR A 189 -8.65 18.46 8.82
N GLY A 190 -9.06 17.66 7.82
CA GLY A 190 -10.43 17.59 7.35
C GLY A 190 -11.41 17.16 8.44
N MET A 191 -11.02 16.25 9.32
CA MET A 191 -11.82 15.83 10.48
C MET A 191 -12.02 16.99 11.46
N VAL A 192 -10.93 17.67 11.88
CA VAL A 192 -11.00 18.78 12.85
C VAL A 192 -11.89 19.91 12.32
N PHE A 193 -11.61 20.36 11.10
CA PHE A 193 -12.36 21.46 10.49
C PHE A 193 -13.82 21.06 10.18
N GLY A 194 -14.02 19.90 9.54
CA GLY A 194 -15.34 19.43 9.12
C GLY A 194 -16.28 19.09 10.27
N GLN A 195 -15.75 18.78 11.46
CA GLN A 195 -16.54 18.47 12.67
C GLN A 195 -16.61 19.66 13.64
N GLY A 196 -16.07 20.83 13.29
CA GLY A 196 -16.12 22.03 14.10
C GLY A 196 -15.44 21.88 15.46
N LEU A 197 -14.30 21.19 15.50
CA LEU A 197 -13.43 21.18 16.67
C LEU A 197 -12.68 22.52 16.77
N PRO A 198 -12.24 22.95 17.97
CA PRO A 198 -11.37 24.13 18.11
C PRO A 198 -10.09 23.98 17.27
N ASP A 199 -9.49 25.09 16.86
CA ASP A 199 -8.26 25.06 16.06
C ASP A 199 -7.05 24.65 16.93
N PRO A 200 -6.34 23.55 16.60
CA PRO A 200 -5.14 23.16 17.32
C PRO A 200 -3.88 23.83 16.75
N CYS A 201 -2.79 23.76 17.51
CA CYS A 201 -1.46 23.87 16.97
C CYS A 201 -1.11 22.59 16.20
N TRP A 202 -0.88 22.72 14.90
CA TRP A 202 -0.58 21.60 14.00
C TRP A 202 0.91 21.27 13.95
N ASN A 203 1.24 19.98 13.92
CA ASN A 203 2.61 19.48 13.71
C ASN A 203 3.64 20.21 14.59
N VAL A 204 3.47 20.14 15.92
CA VAL A 204 4.28 20.88 16.88
C VAL A 204 5.17 19.97 17.72
N GLU A 205 6.34 20.48 18.08
CA GLU A 205 7.23 19.86 19.07
C GLU A 205 6.89 20.43 20.46
N LEU A 206 6.63 19.52 21.42
CA LEU A 206 6.35 19.86 22.81
C LEU A 206 7.62 19.77 23.65
N ARG A 207 7.86 20.80 24.47
CA ARG A 207 9.07 20.89 25.29
C ARG A 207 8.80 21.52 26.65
N VAL A 208 9.44 21.03 27.70
CA VAL A 208 9.46 21.72 29.00
C VAL A 208 10.38 22.95 28.92
N PRO A 209 9.95 24.16 29.33
CA PRO A 209 10.82 25.33 29.31
C PRO A 209 12.11 25.10 30.09
N GLY A 210 13.26 25.29 29.44
CA GLY A 210 14.57 25.00 30.03
C GLY A 210 14.86 23.52 30.30
N GLY A 211 13.95 22.62 29.90
CA GLY A 211 13.99 21.19 30.16
C GLY A 211 14.09 20.33 28.89
N PRO A 212 13.84 19.02 29.02
CA PRO A 212 13.96 18.05 27.93
C PRO A 212 12.81 18.18 26.91
N HIS A 213 13.05 17.60 25.73
CA HIS A 213 12.05 17.45 24.68
C HIS A 213 11.04 16.37 25.08
N LEU A 214 9.74 16.66 24.94
CA LEU A 214 8.66 15.71 25.22
C LEU A 214 8.22 14.96 23.95
N GLY A 215 8.38 15.59 22.79
CA GLY A 215 8.20 14.98 21.47
C GLY A 215 7.21 15.73 20.57
N ALA A 216 7.20 15.36 19.29
CA ALA A 216 6.32 15.95 18.27
C ALA A 216 4.91 15.35 18.30
N VAL A 217 3.88 16.18 18.18
CA VAL A 217 2.47 15.76 18.09
C VAL A 217 1.82 16.34 16.81
N ASP A 218 0.80 15.67 16.30
CA ASP A 218 0.15 16.04 15.04
C ASP A 218 -0.84 17.20 15.21
N ALA A 219 -1.55 17.21 16.33
CA ALA A 219 -2.39 18.32 16.74
C ALA A 219 -2.32 18.49 18.25
N TYR A 220 -2.27 19.73 18.73
CA TYR A 220 -2.25 20.06 20.15
C TYR A 220 -3.20 21.22 20.47
N TRP A 221 -4.00 21.08 21.51
CA TRP A 221 -4.86 22.13 22.08
C TRP A 221 -4.25 22.62 23.40
N PRO A 222 -3.50 23.76 23.40
CA PRO A 222 -2.76 24.21 24.57
C PRO A 222 -3.65 24.49 25.78
N ASP A 223 -4.83 25.07 25.56
CA ASP A 223 -5.76 25.44 26.64
C ASP A 223 -6.33 24.23 27.38
N GLN A 224 -6.42 23.08 26.71
CA GLN A 224 -6.94 21.82 27.28
C GLN A 224 -5.83 20.79 27.52
N ALA A 225 -4.58 21.08 27.15
CA ALA A 225 -3.48 20.11 27.17
C ALA A 225 -3.84 18.76 26.51
N VAL A 226 -4.58 18.79 25.39
CA VAL A 226 -4.91 17.58 24.63
C VAL A 226 -4.03 17.52 23.40
N ALA A 227 -3.37 16.38 23.18
CA ALA A 227 -2.60 16.09 21.97
C ALA A 227 -3.23 14.94 21.19
N VAL A 228 -3.16 15.00 19.87
CA VAL A 228 -3.48 13.90 18.97
C VAL A 228 -2.22 13.50 18.22
N GLU A 229 -2.01 12.21 18.11
CA GLU A 229 -0.94 11.61 17.32
C GLU A 229 -1.51 10.62 16.31
N ILE A 230 -1.08 10.77 15.06
CA ILE A 230 -1.32 9.82 13.99
C ILE A 230 -0.42 8.63 14.19
N ASP A 231 -1.04 7.54 14.60
CA ASP A 231 -0.43 6.24 14.73
C ASP A 231 -0.31 5.56 13.37
N ALA A 232 0.84 5.75 12.73
CA ALA A 232 1.18 5.13 11.44
C ALA A 232 1.49 3.62 11.55
N ARG A 233 1.34 3.00 12.73
CA ARG A 233 1.51 1.55 12.90
C ARG A 233 0.38 0.82 12.19
N SER A 234 0.74 -0.15 11.34
CA SER A 234 -0.24 -1.16 10.90
C SER A 234 -0.51 -2.13 12.07
N PRO A 235 -1.77 -2.53 12.35
CA PRO A 235 -2.11 -3.45 13.45
C PRO A 235 -1.42 -4.82 13.42
N ARG A 236 -0.66 -5.14 12.35
CA ARG A 236 -0.04 -6.45 12.14
C ARG A 236 1.42 -6.37 11.68
N ALA A 237 2.35 -5.84 12.46
CA ALA A 237 3.76 -6.27 12.40
C ALA A 237 4.52 -5.82 13.64
N GLY A 238 5.20 -6.78 14.28
CA GLY A 238 6.00 -6.56 15.47
C GLY A 238 7.11 -5.55 15.26
N ALA A 239 7.15 -4.57 16.15
CA ALA A 239 8.27 -3.67 16.37
C ALA A 239 8.28 -3.32 17.86
N GLU A 240 8.74 -4.25 18.70
CA GLU A 240 8.88 -4.08 20.16
C GLU A 240 9.66 -2.79 20.50
N ALA A 241 10.73 -2.48 19.77
CA ALA A 241 11.50 -1.25 19.99
C ALA A 241 10.74 0.04 19.62
N ALA A 242 9.86 0.01 18.62
CA ALA A 242 9.01 1.15 18.27
C ALA A 242 7.84 1.29 19.25
N TRP A 243 7.42 0.17 19.86
CA TRP A 243 6.45 0.17 20.96
C TRP A 243 7.01 0.85 22.20
N ASP A 244 8.25 0.54 22.59
CA ASP A 244 8.89 1.14 23.77
C ASP A 244 9.04 2.66 23.64
N ALA A 245 9.50 3.14 22.48
CA ALA A 245 9.67 4.58 22.24
C ALA A 245 8.33 5.33 22.22
N CYS A 246 7.28 4.77 21.61
CA CYS A 246 5.95 5.38 21.56
C CYS A 246 5.29 5.39 22.95
N THR A 247 5.46 4.30 23.71
CA THR A 247 4.94 4.18 25.08
C THR A 247 5.65 5.16 26.00
N HIS A 248 6.98 5.25 25.92
CA HIS A 248 7.76 6.18 26.72
C HIS A 248 7.43 7.65 26.42
N LYS A 249 7.20 8.00 25.14
CA LYS A 249 6.76 9.34 24.74
C LYS A 249 5.39 9.67 25.32
N ARG A 250 4.44 8.74 25.22
CA ARG A 250 3.10 8.91 25.81
C ARG A 250 3.19 9.09 27.33
N GLU A 251 3.91 8.23 28.02
CA GLU A 251 4.11 8.31 29.47
C GLU A 251 4.73 9.66 29.87
N SER A 252 5.71 10.13 29.09
CA SER A 252 6.33 11.44 29.31
C SER A 252 5.30 12.56 29.17
N LEU A 253 4.52 12.58 28.09
CA LEU A 253 3.48 13.60 27.88
C LEU A 253 2.40 13.56 28.97
N GLU A 254 1.91 12.37 29.32
CA GLU A 254 0.90 12.17 30.37
C GLU A 254 1.43 12.60 31.75
N GLN A 255 2.72 12.41 32.04
CA GLN A 255 3.35 12.88 33.28
C GLN A 255 3.30 14.41 33.43
N PHE A 256 3.34 15.17 32.32
CA PHE A 256 3.21 16.62 32.32
C PHE A 256 1.75 17.10 32.22
N GLY A 257 0.78 16.18 32.34
CA GLY A 257 -0.65 16.49 32.30
C GLY A 257 -1.22 16.61 30.88
N VAL A 258 -0.49 16.18 29.85
CA VAL A 258 -0.98 16.18 28.47
C VAL A 258 -1.76 14.89 28.20
N THR A 259 -3.03 15.02 27.85
CA THR A 259 -3.86 13.88 27.41
C THR A 259 -3.55 13.55 25.96
N VAL A 260 -2.97 12.37 25.69
CA VAL A 260 -2.59 11.95 24.34
C VAL A 260 -3.60 10.97 23.74
N LEU A 261 -4.15 11.32 22.59
CA LEU A 261 -5.06 10.49 21.79
C LEU A 261 -4.36 9.95 20.55
N HIS A 262 -4.36 8.63 20.37
CA HIS A 262 -3.84 8.01 19.15
C HIS A 262 -4.95 7.72 18.16
N VAL A 263 -4.78 8.20 16.93
CA VAL A 263 -5.68 7.94 15.80
C VAL A 263 -4.94 7.18 14.71
N THR A 264 -5.56 6.16 14.13
CA THR A 264 -4.96 5.43 13.00
C THR A 264 -5.45 6.00 11.67
N PRO A 265 -4.66 5.90 10.58
CA PRO A 265 -5.09 6.30 9.24
C PRO A 265 -6.43 5.69 8.82
N GLU A 266 -6.63 4.40 9.13
CA GLU A 266 -7.87 3.65 8.90
C GLU A 266 -9.08 4.32 9.58
N LYS A 267 -8.97 4.63 10.88
CA LYS A 267 -10.05 5.27 11.64
C LYS A 267 -10.38 6.68 11.15
N LEU A 268 -9.37 7.44 10.73
CA LEU A 268 -9.58 8.77 10.15
C LEU A 268 -10.32 8.70 8.81
N ARG A 269 -10.12 7.63 8.03
CA ARG A 269 -10.80 7.41 6.75
C ARG A 269 -12.22 6.89 6.92
N GLU A 270 -12.41 5.88 7.76
CA GLU A 270 -13.67 5.15 7.86
C GLU A 270 -14.66 5.76 8.85
N ALA A 271 -14.17 6.36 9.93
CA ALA A 271 -15.02 6.86 11.02
C ALA A 271 -14.57 8.24 11.55
N PRO A 272 -14.39 9.27 10.69
CA PRO A 272 -13.91 10.58 11.12
C PRO A 272 -14.81 11.24 12.17
N ALA A 273 -16.13 11.11 12.04
CA ALA A 273 -17.07 11.67 13.01
C ALA A 273 -16.94 11.01 14.40
N GLN A 274 -16.68 9.69 14.45
CA GLN A 274 -16.45 8.99 15.69
C GLN A 274 -15.14 9.44 16.35
N GLN A 275 -14.06 9.60 15.57
CA GLN A 275 -12.79 10.11 16.09
C GLN A 275 -12.94 11.55 16.62
N ALA A 276 -13.66 12.41 15.90
CA ALA A 276 -13.94 13.76 16.38
C ALA A 276 -14.77 13.79 17.67
N ALA A 277 -15.71 12.86 17.87
CA ALA A 277 -16.44 12.73 19.12
C ALA A 277 -15.53 12.34 20.30
N VAL A 278 -14.56 11.44 20.06
CA VAL A 278 -13.54 11.10 21.07
C VAL A 278 -12.69 12.31 21.43
N VAL A 279 -12.19 13.04 20.43
CA VAL A 279 -11.40 14.27 20.65
C VAL A 279 -12.22 15.32 21.40
N ARG A 280 -13.47 15.56 21.00
CA ARG A 280 -14.37 16.50 21.69
C ARG A 280 -14.57 16.12 23.16
N THR A 281 -14.79 14.84 23.43
CA THR A 281 -14.98 14.34 24.79
C THR A 281 -13.72 14.58 25.64
N ALA A 282 -12.54 14.34 25.08
CA ALA A 282 -11.28 14.62 25.77
C ALA A 282 -11.09 16.12 26.05
N LEU A 283 -11.38 16.98 25.07
CA LEU A 283 -11.31 18.44 25.23
C LEU A 283 -12.26 18.94 26.33
N MET A 284 -13.48 18.40 26.38
CA MET A 284 -14.45 18.75 27.43
C MET A 284 -14.01 18.24 28.81
N ALA A 285 -13.52 17.01 28.90
CA ALA A 285 -13.06 16.43 30.17
C ALA A 285 -11.84 17.16 30.73
N ALA A 286 -10.92 17.60 29.86
CA ALA A 286 -9.72 18.32 30.29
C ALA A 286 -10.04 19.75 30.79
N ALA A 287 -11.14 20.37 30.33
CA ALA A 287 -11.59 21.65 30.86
C ALA A 287 -12.03 21.58 32.34
N GLU A 288 -12.32 20.39 32.86
CA GLU A 288 -12.71 20.14 34.26
C GLU A 288 -11.50 19.77 35.16
N GLN A 289 -10.31 19.61 34.57
CA GLN A 289 -9.09 19.21 35.27
C GLN A 289 -8.21 20.43 35.64
N PRO A 290 -7.35 20.32 36.67
CA PRO A 290 -6.38 21.36 36.97
C PRO A 290 -5.45 21.57 35.75
N PRO A 291 -5.02 22.82 35.48
CA PRO A 291 -4.22 23.13 34.29
C PRO A 291 -2.91 22.32 34.29
N ALA A 292 -2.57 21.77 33.13
CA ALA A 292 -1.33 21.04 32.93
C ALA A 292 -0.10 21.92 33.22
N GLU A 293 1.06 21.28 33.46
CA GLU A 293 2.30 22.02 33.59
C GLU A 293 2.59 22.78 32.29
N TYR A 294 3.19 23.97 32.40
CA TYR A 294 3.39 24.83 31.23
C TYR A 294 4.40 24.18 30.25
N VAL A 295 3.90 23.79 29.07
CA VAL A 295 4.68 23.22 27.98
C VAL A 295 4.88 24.26 26.88
N ALA A 296 6.10 24.43 26.41
CA ALA A 296 6.42 25.26 25.25
C ALA A 296 6.07 24.52 23.96
N VAL A 297 5.38 25.24 23.06
CA VAL A 297 4.95 24.75 21.74
C VAL A 297 5.89 25.34 20.69
N LEU A 298 6.59 24.49 19.94
CA LEU A 298 7.53 24.90 18.90
C LEU A 298 7.08 24.39 17.53
N PRO A 299 7.21 25.18 16.45
CA PRO A 299 6.93 24.70 15.10
C PRO A 299 7.95 23.62 14.71
N ARG A 300 7.48 22.58 14.02
CA ARG A 300 8.29 21.48 13.48
C ARG A 300 8.91 21.82 12.12
#